data_AF-A0A352YZ52-F1
#
_entry.id   AF-A0A352YZ52-F1
#
_cell.length_a   1.000
_cell.length_b   1.000
_cell.length_c   1.000
_cell.angle_alpha   90.00
_cell.angle_beta   90.00
_cell.angle_gamma   90.00
#
_symmetry.space_group_name_H-M   'P 1'
#
loop_
_entity.id
_entity.type
_entity.pdbx_description
1 polymer ?
#
loop_
_entity_poly.entity_id
_entity_poly.type
_entity_poly.pdbx_seq_one_letter_code
_entity_poly.pdbx_strand_id
1 'polypeptide(L)'
;MHQEEKILLSLLKKEIVTTMMRSYPSIDPEIAKWKGQEITDFQEDLRVRVNGQLSEKWFYNHMKSAGESLPRIDVLNLLSQYAGYSNWKDFRHKKMGMRPVPERQGKPVPLLIRIVLLLISVMTLLFIIMRMINTQNYRFSFIDTDTGEHIFDNNLRVEMLMENESPVAYLSDEKGNINIRTNKSHVSMVVKAPYYITDTITRTLRKFNHDEQISLKADYYALMISYFSESDVNSWEKRREQLSGILSEDAIIYQFPDKSTGNGLALYNKQEFIDKLTMPSSGLQKIEILDCRYVDGKISIIRFRIKGDME
;
A
#
# COMPACT_ATOMS: atom_id res chain seq x y z
N MET A 1 -56.54 -25.50 -5.56
CA MET A 1 -55.74 -24.25 -5.55
C MET A 1 -56.40 -23.10 -6.31
N HIS A 2 -57.01 -23.32 -7.49
CA HIS A 2 -57.64 -22.24 -8.29
C HIS A 2 -58.85 -21.53 -7.66
N GLN A 3 -59.62 -22.17 -6.77
CA GLN A 3 -60.84 -21.57 -6.22
C GLN A 3 -60.55 -20.47 -5.19
N GLU A 4 -59.54 -20.66 -4.33
CA GLU A 4 -59.14 -19.67 -3.31
C GLU A 4 -58.58 -18.39 -3.95
N GLU A 5 -57.79 -18.53 -5.02
CA GLU A 5 -57.23 -17.43 -5.77
C GLU A 5 -58.31 -16.60 -6.49
N LYS A 6 -59.34 -17.26 -7.02
CA LYS A 6 -60.52 -16.59 -7.60
C LYS A 6 -61.30 -15.80 -6.53
N ILE A 7 -61.49 -16.39 -5.35
CA ILE A 7 -62.14 -15.72 -4.22
C ILE A 7 -61.33 -14.48 -3.79
N LEU A 8 -60.00 -14.61 -3.64
CA LEU A 8 -59.13 -13.50 -3.25
C LEU A 8 -59.13 -12.35 -4.27
N LEU A 9 -59.07 -12.68 -5.57
CA LEU A 9 -59.15 -11.65 -6.61
C LEU A 9 -60.52 -10.96 -6.61
N SER A 10 -61.61 -11.69 -6.37
CA SER A 10 -62.94 -11.09 -6.24
C SER A 10 -63.07 -10.16 -5.04
N LEU A 11 -62.43 -10.49 -3.91
CA LEU A 11 -62.36 -9.62 -2.73
C LEU A 11 -61.52 -8.37 -3.03
N LEU A 12 -60.40 -8.51 -3.74
CA LEU A 12 -59.58 -7.36 -4.13
C LEU A 12 -60.35 -6.41 -5.04
N LYS A 13 -61.10 -6.94 -6.01
CA LYS A 13 -61.99 -6.15 -6.88
C LYS A 13 -62.99 -5.31 -6.06
N LYS A 14 -63.59 -5.88 -5.01
CA LYS A 14 -64.52 -5.15 -4.12
C LYS A 14 -63.83 -4.02 -3.33
N GLU A 15 -62.61 -4.25 -2.86
CA GLU A 15 -61.84 -3.21 -2.15
C GLU A 15 -61.43 -2.08 -3.10
N ILE A 16 -61.04 -2.40 -4.34
CA ILE A 16 -60.76 -1.40 -5.38
C ILE A 16 -61.98 -0.53 -5.63
N VAL A 17 -63.17 -1.12 -5.78
CA VAL A 17 -64.42 -0.35 -5.95
C VAL A 17 -64.67 0.53 -4.73
N THR A 18 -64.54 -0.02 -3.52
CA THR A 18 -64.72 0.74 -2.26
C THR A 18 -63.78 1.94 -2.19
N THR A 19 -62.52 1.77 -2.59
CA THR A 19 -61.55 2.88 -2.65
C THR A 19 -61.95 3.89 -3.72
N MET A 20 -62.33 3.44 -4.91
CA MET A 20 -62.69 4.30 -6.04
C MET A 20 -63.94 5.16 -5.73
N MET A 21 -64.93 4.60 -5.03
CA MET A 21 -66.13 5.31 -4.59
C MET A 21 -65.83 6.49 -3.65
N ARG A 22 -64.68 6.51 -2.98
CA ARG A 22 -64.25 7.66 -2.15
C ARG A 22 -63.84 8.86 -3.00
N SER A 23 -63.24 8.63 -4.17
CA SER A 23 -62.89 9.67 -5.14
C SER A 23 -64.06 10.01 -6.08
N TYR A 24 -64.86 9.01 -6.45
CA TYR A 24 -65.94 9.10 -7.44
C TYR A 24 -67.24 8.46 -6.91
N PRO A 25 -68.05 9.19 -6.14
CA PRO A 25 -69.25 8.63 -5.48
C PRO A 25 -70.32 8.08 -6.43
N SER A 26 -70.34 8.53 -7.69
CA SER A 26 -71.32 8.13 -8.71
C SER A 26 -70.91 6.90 -9.53
N ILE A 27 -69.76 6.28 -9.23
CA ILE A 27 -69.28 5.10 -9.98
C ILE A 27 -70.13 3.87 -9.69
N ASP A 28 -70.33 3.02 -10.70
CA ASP A 28 -71.10 1.79 -10.55
C ASP A 28 -70.42 0.86 -9.51
N PRO A 29 -71.16 0.32 -8.51
CA PRO A 29 -70.60 -0.56 -7.48
C PRO A 29 -70.11 -1.91 -8.04
N GLU A 30 -70.41 -2.23 -9.29
CA GLU A 30 -69.96 -3.44 -9.96
C GLU A 30 -68.87 -3.13 -10.99
N ILE A 31 -67.62 -3.48 -10.67
CA ILE A 31 -66.44 -3.21 -11.52
C ILE A 31 -66.54 -3.78 -12.94
N ALA A 32 -67.36 -4.82 -13.14
CA ALA A 32 -67.62 -5.41 -14.45
C ALA A 32 -68.42 -4.47 -15.38
N LYS A 33 -69.21 -3.54 -14.81
CA LYS A 33 -70.06 -2.60 -15.55
C LYS A 33 -69.34 -1.33 -16.00
N TRP A 34 -68.16 -1.03 -15.45
CA TRP A 34 -67.38 0.18 -15.77
C TRP A 34 -67.09 0.28 -17.26
N LYS A 35 -67.34 1.43 -17.90
CA LYS A 35 -67.11 1.66 -19.33
C LYS A 35 -65.91 2.59 -19.50
N GLY A 36 -65.64 3.00 -20.75
CA GLY A 36 -64.41 3.72 -21.10
C GLY A 36 -64.09 4.91 -20.20
N GLN A 37 -65.10 5.70 -19.79
CA GLN A 37 -64.88 6.84 -18.89
C GLN A 37 -64.51 6.38 -17.48
N GLU A 38 -65.26 5.44 -16.88
CA GLU A 38 -64.95 4.95 -15.52
C GLU A 38 -63.62 4.20 -15.46
N ILE A 39 -63.23 3.51 -16.53
CA ILE A 39 -61.91 2.86 -16.64
C ILE A 39 -60.81 3.91 -16.72
N THR A 40 -61.02 4.99 -17.49
CA THR A 40 -60.08 6.11 -17.60
C THR A 40 -59.90 6.81 -16.26
N ASP A 41 -61.01 7.08 -15.55
CA ASP A 41 -61.00 7.69 -14.23
C ASP A 41 -60.24 6.81 -13.22
N PHE A 42 -60.43 5.48 -13.28
CA PHE A 42 -59.69 4.53 -12.46
C PHE A 42 -58.18 4.53 -12.78
N GLN A 43 -57.80 4.54 -14.06
CA GLN A 43 -56.39 4.61 -14.46
C GLN A 43 -55.72 5.89 -13.97
N GLU A 44 -56.44 7.01 -13.99
CA GLU A 44 -55.94 8.27 -13.47
C GLU A 44 -55.79 8.25 -11.94
N ASP A 45 -56.80 7.79 -11.21
CA ASP A 45 -56.74 7.70 -9.74
C ASP A 45 -55.65 6.69 -9.29
N LEU A 46 -55.45 5.60 -10.04
CA LEU A 46 -54.36 4.64 -9.82
C LEU A 46 -52.99 5.30 -10.03
N ARG A 47 -52.84 6.12 -11.07
CA ARG A 47 -51.61 6.88 -11.33
C ARG A 47 -51.32 7.89 -10.22
N VAL A 48 -52.32 8.64 -9.80
CA VAL A 48 -52.17 9.66 -8.76
C VAL A 48 -51.82 9.04 -7.40
N ARG A 49 -52.46 7.94 -7.01
CA ARG A 49 -52.31 7.37 -5.65
C ARG A 49 -51.10 6.46 -5.47
N VAL A 50 -50.74 5.69 -6.49
CA VAL A 50 -49.70 4.65 -6.38
C VAL A 50 -48.67 4.70 -7.51
N ASN A 51 -48.68 5.75 -8.33
CA ASN A 51 -47.79 5.93 -9.47
C ASN A 51 -47.79 4.72 -10.43
N GLY A 52 -48.95 4.09 -10.57
CA GLY A 52 -49.14 2.90 -11.40
C GLY A 52 -49.82 3.18 -12.73
N GLN A 53 -49.58 2.32 -13.71
CA GLN A 53 -50.28 2.36 -14.99
C GLN A 53 -50.76 0.95 -15.38
N LEU A 54 -52.00 0.87 -15.87
CA LEU A 54 -52.59 -0.35 -16.41
C LEU A 54 -53.28 -0.01 -17.72
N SER A 55 -53.09 -0.83 -18.76
CA SER A 55 -53.76 -0.60 -20.05
C SER A 55 -55.25 -0.94 -19.98
N GLU A 56 -56.05 -0.27 -20.82
CA GLU A 56 -57.49 -0.53 -20.90
C GLU A 56 -57.77 -2.00 -21.30
N LYS A 57 -56.98 -2.53 -22.24
CA LYS A 57 -56.99 -3.94 -22.65
C LYS A 57 -56.76 -4.88 -21.46
N TRP A 58 -55.84 -4.54 -20.56
CA TRP A 58 -55.59 -5.33 -19.36
C TRP A 58 -56.81 -5.32 -18.43
N PHE A 59 -57.46 -4.17 -18.27
CA PHE A 59 -58.67 -4.03 -17.44
C PHE A 59 -59.80 -4.94 -17.95
N TYR A 60 -60.09 -4.92 -19.26
CA TYR A 60 -61.10 -5.82 -19.83
C TYR A 60 -60.76 -7.29 -19.60
N ASN A 61 -59.50 -7.67 -19.77
CA ASN A 61 -59.08 -9.05 -19.64
C ASN A 61 -59.15 -9.58 -18.20
N HIS A 62 -58.81 -8.79 -17.19
CA HIS A 62 -58.69 -9.29 -15.81
C HIS A 62 -59.77 -8.77 -14.84
N MET A 63 -60.33 -7.59 -15.09
CA MET A 63 -61.34 -6.97 -14.22
C MET A 63 -62.76 -7.34 -14.64
N LYS A 64 -63.06 -7.34 -15.95
CA LYS A 64 -64.39 -7.72 -16.48
C LYS A 64 -64.58 -9.21 -16.71
N SER A 65 -63.56 -9.91 -17.23
CA SER A 65 -63.70 -11.33 -17.51
C SER A 65 -63.70 -12.16 -16.21
N ALA A 66 -64.43 -13.28 -16.21
CA ALA A 66 -64.33 -14.32 -15.19
C ALA A 66 -63.11 -15.25 -15.42
N GLY A 67 -62.05 -14.73 -16.04
CA GLY A 67 -60.90 -15.48 -16.51
C GLY A 67 -60.24 -16.33 -15.42
N GLU A 68 -59.68 -17.46 -15.85
CA GLU A 68 -59.20 -18.52 -14.94
C GLU A 68 -57.84 -18.22 -14.30
N SER A 69 -57.07 -17.27 -14.85
CA SER A 69 -55.70 -16.99 -14.40
C SER A 69 -55.57 -15.71 -13.60
N LEU A 70 -54.85 -15.83 -12.48
CA LEU A 70 -54.46 -14.72 -11.64
C LEU A 70 -53.48 -13.80 -12.40
N PRO A 71 -53.63 -12.45 -12.35
CA PRO A 71 -52.64 -11.55 -12.92
C PRO A 71 -51.24 -11.74 -12.35
N ARG A 72 -50.23 -11.21 -13.05
CA ARG A 72 -48.84 -11.18 -12.57
C ARG A 72 -48.74 -10.45 -11.22
N ILE A 73 -47.75 -10.84 -10.42
CA ILE A 73 -47.58 -10.39 -9.02
C ILE A 73 -47.32 -8.88 -8.90
N ASP A 74 -46.68 -8.26 -9.89
CA ASP A 74 -46.45 -6.82 -10.00
C ASP A 74 -47.78 -6.05 -10.04
N VAL A 75 -48.72 -6.49 -10.88
CA VAL A 75 -50.04 -5.85 -10.99
C VAL A 75 -50.87 -6.08 -9.74
N LEU A 76 -50.81 -7.26 -9.15
CA LEU A 76 -51.50 -7.53 -7.88
C LEU A 76 -50.97 -6.68 -6.74
N ASN A 77 -49.65 -6.47 -6.68
CA ASN A 77 -49.05 -5.58 -5.68
C ASN A 77 -49.52 -4.14 -5.87
N LEU A 78 -49.55 -3.66 -7.11
CA LEU A 78 -50.02 -2.32 -7.46
C LEU A 78 -51.49 -2.11 -7.04
N LEU A 79 -52.36 -3.04 -7.40
CA LEU A 79 -53.78 -2.98 -7.05
C LEU A 79 -54.03 -3.11 -5.54
N SER A 80 -53.21 -3.90 -4.85
CA SER A 80 -53.28 -4.01 -3.39
C SER A 80 -52.86 -2.70 -2.72
N GLN A 81 -51.83 -2.03 -3.22
CA GLN A 81 -51.42 -0.70 -2.77
C GLN A 81 -52.50 0.33 -2.99
N TYR A 82 -53.15 0.31 -4.15
CA TYR A 82 -54.28 1.18 -4.43
C TYR A 82 -55.43 0.94 -3.44
N ALA A 83 -55.71 -0.32 -3.10
CA ALA A 83 -56.71 -0.68 -2.10
C ALA A 83 -56.27 -0.42 -0.64
N GLY A 84 -55.08 0.15 -0.40
CA GLY A 84 -54.60 0.52 0.94
C GLY A 84 -53.77 -0.55 1.68
N TYR A 85 -53.28 -1.57 0.98
CA TYR A 85 -52.44 -2.65 1.51
C TYR A 85 -50.99 -2.52 1.04
N SER A 86 -49.99 -2.99 1.80
CA SER A 86 -48.58 -2.79 1.39
C SER A 86 -48.21 -3.50 0.08
N ASN A 87 -48.81 -4.67 -0.18
CA ASN A 87 -48.64 -5.49 -1.39
C ASN A 87 -49.67 -6.65 -1.41
N TRP A 88 -49.67 -7.48 -2.47
CA TRP A 88 -50.59 -8.62 -2.62
C TRP A 88 -50.49 -9.63 -1.49
N LYS A 89 -49.29 -9.82 -0.93
CA LYS A 89 -49.08 -10.74 0.18
C LYS A 89 -49.73 -10.23 1.48
N ASP A 90 -49.63 -8.92 1.76
CA ASP A 90 -50.31 -8.27 2.88
C ASP A 90 -51.84 -8.34 2.72
N PHE A 91 -52.35 -8.06 1.52
CA PHE A 91 -53.77 -8.21 1.22
C PHE A 91 -54.27 -9.64 1.46
N ARG A 92 -53.59 -10.65 0.90
CA ARG A 92 -53.94 -12.06 1.12
C ARG A 92 -53.92 -12.42 2.58
N HIS A 93 -52.92 -11.97 3.33
CA HIS A 93 -52.77 -12.27 4.75
C HIS A 93 -53.92 -11.68 5.58
N LYS A 94 -54.26 -10.41 5.35
CA LYS A 94 -55.33 -9.72 6.08
C LYS A 94 -56.72 -10.26 5.75
N LYS A 95 -56.95 -10.74 4.52
CA LYS A 95 -58.26 -11.30 4.10
C LYS A 95 -58.43 -12.80 4.36
N MET A 96 -57.35 -13.59 4.40
CA MET A 96 -57.42 -15.05 4.66
C MET A 96 -57.26 -15.42 6.14
N GLY A 97 -56.98 -14.47 7.02
CA GLY A 97 -56.83 -14.71 8.45
C GLY A 97 -55.44 -15.24 8.83
N MET A 98 -54.82 -14.52 9.77
CA MET A 98 -53.60 -14.79 10.53
C MET A 98 -53.00 -16.21 10.38
N ARG A 99 -51.90 -16.30 9.62
CA ARG A 99 -50.81 -17.24 9.92
C ARG A 99 -49.50 -16.50 9.73
N PRO A 100 -48.64 -16.35 10.78
CA PRO A 100 -47.42 -15.56 10.68
C PRO A 100 -46.56 -16.12 9.53
N VAL A 101 -46.22 -15.24 8.60
CA VAL A 101 -45.17 -15.51 7.62
C VAL A 101 -43.90 -15.65 8.45
N PRO A 102 -43.15 -16.77 8.38
CA PRO A 102 -41.83 -16.80 8.98
C PRO A 102 -41.00 -15.72 8.28
N GLU A 103 -40.70 -14.67 9.04
CA GLU A 103 -39.61 -13.77 8.75
C GLU A 103 -38.40 -14.66 8.42
N ARG A 104 -37.72 -14.44 7.28
CA ARG A 104 -36.49 -15.16 6.98
C ARG A 104 -35.45 -14.72 8.00
N GLN A 105 -35.48 -15.32 9.18
CA GLN A 105 -34.38 -15.31 10.10
C GLN A 105 -33.25 -16.04 9.37
N GLY A 106 -32.19 -15.30 9.01
CA GLY A 106 -30.98 -15.93 8.49
C GLY A 106 -30.63 -17.08 9.42
N LYS A 107 -30.41 -18.29 8.85
CA LYS A 107 -30.12 -19.47 9.67
C LYS A 107 -29.00 -19.10 10.65
N PRO A 108 -29.18 -19.28 11.97
CA PRO A 108 -28.14 -18.91 12.92
C PRO A 108 -26.89 -19.70 12.55
N VAL A 109 -25.79 -18.97 12.33
CA VAL A 109 -24.47 -19.58 12.13
C VAL A 109 -24.26 -20.59 13.26
N PRO A 110 -24.02 -21.89 12.98
CA PRO A 110 -23.96 -22.91 14.01
C PRO A 110 -22.86 -22.55 15.02
N LEU A 111 -23.11 -22.87 16.30
CA LEU A 111 -22.23 -22.53 17.42
C LEU A 111 -20.76 -22.88 17.15
N LEU A 112 -20.52 -24.04 16.51
CA LEU A 112 -19.19 -24.51 16.15
C LEU A 112 -18.46 -23.54 15.19
N ILE A 113 -19.14 -23.01 14.17
CA ILE A 113 -18.54 -22.04 13.24
C ILE A 113 -18.23 -20.72 13.95
N ARG A 114 -19.08 -20.28 14.90
CA ARG A 114 -18.79 -19.07 15.71
C ARG A 114 -17.56 -19.27 16.60
N ILE A 115 -17.42 -20.45 17.21
CA ILE A 115 -16.25 -20.80 18.03
C ILE A 115 -14.98 -20.86 17.17
N VAL A 116 -15.05 -21.46 15.98
CA VAL A 116 -13.90 -21.52 15.05
C VAL A 116 -13.49 -20.12 14.57
N LEU A 117 -14.45 -19.26 14.21
CA LEU A 117 -14.16 -17.88 13.82
C LEU A 117 -13.55 -17.07 14.96
N LEU A 118 -14.06 -17.25 16.19
CA LEU A 118 -13.49 -16.62 17.38
C LEU A 118 -12.07 -17.12 17.64
N LEU A 119 -11.82 -18.43 17.54
CA LEU A 119 -10.48 -19.00 17.73
C LEU A 119 -9.49 -18.49 16.67
N ILE A 120 -9.90 -18.41 15.39
CA ILE A 120 -9.08 -17.83 14.32
C ILE A 120 -8.78 -16.37 14.63
N SER A 121 -9.77 -15.58 15.05
CA SER A 121 -9.56 -14.17 15.41
C SER A 121 -8.54 -14.01 16.56
N VAL A 122 -8.63 -14.85 17.59
CA VAL A 122 -7.70 -14.86 18.72
C VAL A 122 -6.30 -15.26 18.27
N MET A 123 -6.17 -16.30 17.44
CA MET A 123 -4.87 -16.71 16.88
C MET A 123 -4.24 -15.62 16.02
N THR A 124 -5.02 -14.94 15.17
CA THR A 124 -4.50 -13.82 14.36
C THR A 124 -4.07 -12.65 15.23
N LEU A 125 -4.82 -12.34 16.29
CA LEU A 125 -4.47 -11.29 17.24
C LEU A 125 -3.17 -11.62 17.98
N LEU A 126 -3.03 -12.86 18.47
CA LEU A 126 -1.81 -13.34 19.11
C LEU A 126 -0.61 -13.28 18.17
N PHE A 127 -0.78 -13.64 16.89
CA PHE A 127 0.28 -13.56 15.89
C PHE A 127 0.76 -12.12 15.65
N ILE A 128 -0.18 -11.16 15.54
CA ILE A 128 0.15 -9.74 15.38
C ILE A 128 0.90 -9.20 16.62
N ILE A 129 0.42 -9.55 17.82
CA ILE A 129 1.05 -9.16 19.08
C ILE A 129 2.47 -9.75 19.17
N MET A 130 2.63 -11.04 18.88
CA MET A 130 3.94 -11.70 18.89
C MET A 130 4.90 -11.05 17.89
N ARG A 131 4.43 -10.68 16.69
CA ARG A 131 5.24 -9.98 15.69
C ARG A 131 5.70 -8.61 16.20
N MET A 132 4.83 -7.85 16.87
CA MET A 132 5.22 -6.56 17.47
C MET A 132 6.24 -6.73 18.58
N ILE A 133 6.04 -7.68 19.52
CA ILE A 133 6.95 -7.92 20.65
C ILE A 133 8.33 -8.39 20.16
N ASN A 134 8.37 -9.21 19.10
CA ASN A 134 9.63 -9.72 18.56
C ASN A 134 10.37 -8.71 17.66
N THR A 135 9.78 -7.55 17.37
CA THR A 135 10.45 -6.48 16.63
C THR A 135 11.27 -5.64 17.59
N GLN A 136 12.59 -5.65 17.42
CA GLN A 136 13.52 -4.94 18.29
C GLN A 136 14.25 -3.83 17.52
N ASN A 137 14.78 -2.86 18.27
CA ASN A 137 15.63 -1.80 17.72
C ASN A 137 17.08 -2.14 18.05
N TYR A 138 17.90 -2.27 17.02
CA TYR A 138 19.33 -2.54 17.11
C TYR A 138 20.10 -1.28 16.74
N ARG A 139 21.10 -0.92 17.54
CA ARG A 139 22.03 0.17 17.28
C ARG A 139 23.36 -0.42 16.82
N PHE A 140 23.82 0.01 15.67
CA PHE A 140 25.13 -0.32 15.13
C PHE A 140 26.05 0.89 15.25
N SER A 141 27.20 0.67 15.89
CA SER A 141 28.29 1.63 16.00
C SER A 141 29.50 1.12 15.23
N PHE A 142 30.27 2.04 14.66
CA PHE A 142 31.45 1.72 13.87
C PHE A 142 32.70 2.22 14.56
N ILE A 143 33.74 1.39 14.60
CA ILE A 143 35.05 1.73 15.14
C ILE A 143 36.15 1.40 14.14
N ASP A 144 37.25 2.13 14.23
CA ASP A 144 38.48 1.78 13.53
C ASP A 144 39.11 0.53 14.17
N THR A 145 39.60 -0.38 13.34
CA THR A 145 40.17 -1.65 13.79
C THR A 145 41.51 -1.47 14.51
N ASP A 146 42.30 -0.47 14.13
CA ASP A 146 43.65 -0.26 14.62
C ASP A 146 43.69 0.65 15.86
N THR A 147 42.92 1.75 15.85
CA THR A 147 42.87 2.72 16.96
C THR A 147 41.80 2.37 18.00
N GLY A 148 40.77 1.63 17.60
CA GLY A 148 39.58 1.38 18.43
C GLY A 148 38.68 2.60 18.60
N GLU A 149 38.98 3.71 17.94
CA GLU A 149 38.20 4.95 18.03
C GLU A 149 36.90 4.86 17.24
N HIS A 150 35.91 5.63 17.68
CA HIS A 150 34.62 5.73 16.99
C HIS A 150 34.73 6.51 15.68
N ILE A 151 34.06 6.00 14.65
CA ILE A 151 34.02 6.62 13.33
C ILE A 151 32.82 7.57 13.25
N PHE A 152 33.12 8.87 13.29
CA PHE A 152 32.12 9.94 13.19
C PHE A 152 32.19 10.58 11.80
N ASP A 153 31.58 9.96 10.79
CA ASP A 153 31.57 10.47 9.42
C ASP A 153 30.13 10.52 8.85
N ASN A 154 29.71 11.70 8.38
CA ASN A 154 28.39 11.92 7.79
C ASN A 154 28.22 11.26 6.40
N ASN A 155 29.32 10.89 5.77
CA ASN A 155 29.35 10.13 4.51
C ASN A 155 29.41 8.61 4.74
N LEU A 156 29.40 8.14 5.99
CA LEU A 156 29.22 6.72 6.30
C LEU A 156 27.84 6.28 5.81
N ARG A 157 27.83 5.28 4.93
CA ARG A 157 26.62 4.72 4.32
C ARG A 157 26.56 3.24 4.59
N VAL A 158 25.38 2.79 5.00
CA VAL A 158 25.11 1.37 5.16
C VAL A 158 23.96 0.96 4.28
N GLU A 159 24.20 -0.01 3.43
CA GLU A 159 23.22 -0.58 2.53
C GLU A 159 22.83 -1.96 3.07
N MET A 160 21.64 -2.08 3.63
CA MET A 160 21.13 -3.35 4.14
C MET A 160 20.74 -4.25 2.99
N LEU A 161 21.29 -5.45 2.96
CA LEU A 161 20.98 -6.46 1.95
C LEU A 161 19.68 -7.17 2.33
N MET A 162 18.69 -7.03 1.46
CA MET A 162 17.38 -7.65 1.61
C MET A 162 17.31 -8.92 0.77
N GLU A 163 16.54 -9.90 1.24
CA GLU A 163 16.34 -11.14 0.50
C GLU A 163 15.37 -10.87 -0.66
N ASN A 164 15.79 -11.20 -1.89
CA ASN A 164 15.02 -11.02 -3.13
C ASN A 164 14.59 -9.57 -3.45
N GLU A 165 15.22 -8.58 -2.82
CA GLU A 165 14.94 -7.16 -3.02
C GLU A 165 16.23 -6.35 -3.10
N SER A 166 16.14 -5.15 -3.67
CA SER A 166 17.27 -4.23 -3.71
C SER A 166 17.69 -3.77 -2.31
N PRO A 167 18.97 -3.44 -2.09
CA PRO A 167 19.44 -2.97 -0.80
C PRO A 167 18.74 -1.68 -0.35
N VAL A 168 18.52 -1.57 0.97
CA VAL A 168 17.92 -0.39 1.59
C VAL A 168 19.02 0.44 2.26
N ALA A 169 19.15 1.71 1.87
CA ALA A 169 20.14 2.60 2.45
C ALA A 169 19.69 3.14 3.83
N TYR A 170 20.60 3.08 4.79
CA TYR A 170 20.48 3.69 6.12
C TYR A 170 21.55 4.77 6.25
N LEU A 171 21.13 5.94 6.74
CA LEU A 171 22.01 7.06 7.05
C LEU A 171 22.41 6.98 8.52
N SER A 172 23.67 7.30 8.82
CA SER A 172 24.16 7.46 10.18
C SER A 172 23.58 8.70 10.84
N ASP A 173 23.40 8.63 12.16
CA ASP A 173 23.14 9.81 13.00
C ASP A 173 24.41 10.66 13.20
N GLU A 174 24.27 11.79 13.89
CA GLU A 174 25.39 12.71 14.19
C GLU A 174 26.55 12.04 14.95
N LYS A 175 26.30 10.88 15.57
CA LYS A 175 27.30 10.10 16.31
C LYS A 175 27.80 8.89 15.50
N GLY A 176 27.54 8.86 14.19
CA GLY A 176 27.97 7.78 13.31
C GLY A 176 27.21 6.46 13.50
N ASN A 177 26.13 6.43 14.30
CA ASN A 177 25.40 5.20 14.58
C ASN A 177 24.21 5.00 13.64
N ILE A 178 23.80 3.75 13.48
CA ILE A 178 22.63 3.38 12.68
C ILE A 178 21.66 2.58 13.54
N ASN A 179 20.39 3.00 13.53
CA ASN A 179 19.33 2.32 14.26
C ASN A 179 18.46 1.53 13.29
N ILE A 180 18.38 0.22 13.50
CA ILE A 180 17.64 -0.72 12.65
C ILE A 180 16.53 -1.36 13.48
N ARG A 181 15.29 -1.17 13.04
CA ARG A 181 14.12 -1.84 13.60
C ARG A 181 13.81 -3.10 12.81
N THR A 182 14.02 -4.28 13.40
CA THR A 182 13.79 -5.56 12.71
C THR A 182 13.35 -6.66 13.66
N ASN A 183 12.60 -7.62 13.14
CA ASN A 183 12.26 -8.87 13.82
C ASN A 183 13.05 -10.09 13.28
N LYS A 184 13.96 -9.85 12.33
CA LYS A 184 14.87 -10.86 11.79
C LYS A 184 15.99 -11.14 12.80
N SER A 185 16.46 -12.38 12.84
CA SER A 185 17.60 -12.79 13.69
C SER A 185 18.96 -12.61 13.00
N HIS A 186 18.98 -12.33 11.71
CA HIS A 186 20.18 -12.11 10.93
C HIS A 186 20.03 -10.86 10.07
N VAL A 187 21.12 -10.11 9.95
CA VAL A 187 21.24 -8.98 9.03
C VAL A 187 22.54 -9.11 8.25
N SER A 188 22.49 -8.69 7.00
CA SER A 188 23.66 -8.52 6.17
C SER A 188 23.63 -7.11 5.58
N MET A 189 24.76 -6.43 5.58
CA MET A 189 24.84 -5.04 5.17
C MET A 189 26.19 -4.73 4.55
N VAL A 190 26.21 -3.86 3.55
CA VAL A 190 27.44 -3.32 2.97
C VAL A 190 27.72 -1.99 3.65
N VAL A 191 28.89 -1.83 4.24
CA VAL A 191 29.30 -0.61 4.92
C VAL A 191 30.34 0.11 4.07
N LYS A 192 30.07 1.38 3.76
CA LYS A 192 30.94 2.25 2.97
C LYS A 192 31.23 3.49 3.79
N ALA A 193 32.49 3.80 4.03
CA ALA A 193 32.89 5.02 4.71
C ALA A 193 34.15 5.59 4.03
N PRO A 194 34.32 6.92 3.98
CA PRO A 194 35.56 7.53 3.49
C PRO A 194 36.77 6.98 4.23
N TYR A 195 37.84 6.66 3.50
CA TYR A 195 39.09 6.13 4.04
C TYR A 195 39.00 4.75 4.72
N TYR A 196 37.90 4.01 4.55
CA TYR A 196 37.75 2.63 5.02
C TYR A 196 37.48 1.68 3.86
N ILE A 197 37.93 0.43 4.00
CA ILE A 197 37.65 -0.62 3.02
C ILE A 197 36.16 -0.96 3.08
N THR A 198 35.50 -0.97 1.92
CA THR A 198 34.11 -1.43 1.83
C THR A 198 34.04 -2.92 2.13
N ASP A 199 33.17 -3.30 3.07
CA ASP A 199 32.98 -4.69 3.47
C ASP A 199 31.50 -5.06 3.59
N THR A 200 31.21 -6.35 3.41
CA THR A 200 29.88 -6.94 3.60
C THR A 200 29.83 -7.64 4.95
N ILE A 201 29.06 -7.07 5.86
CA ILE A 201 29.04 -7.44 7.26
C ILE A 201 27.77 -8.22 7.55
N THR A 202 27.94 -9.44 8.06
CA THR A 202 26.84 -10.28 8.50
C THR A 202 26.85 -10.41 10.03
N ARG A 203 25.68 -10.25 10.64
CA ARG A 203 25.51 -10.32 12.10
C ARG A 203 24.29 -11.15 12.47
N THR A 204 24.44 -11.95 13.53
CA THR A 204 23.33 -12.62 14.21
C THR A 204 22.88 -11.74 15.36
N LEU A 205 21.65 -11.25 15.28
CA LEU A 205 21.06 -10.32 16.23
C LEU A 205 20.60 -11.05 17.49
N ARG A 206 21.16 -10.64 18.64
CA ARG A 206 20.82 -11.20 19.94
C ARG A 206 19.57 -10.50 20.50
N LYS A 207 18.75 -11.21 21.28
CA LYS A 207 17.52 -10.63 21.86
C LYS A 207 17.76 -9.70 23.06
N PHE A 208 18.92 -9.80 23.69
CA PHE A 208 19.25 -9.08 24.93
C PHE A 208 20.37 -8.06 24.74
N ASN A 209 21.13 -8.16 23.64
CA ASN A 209 22.07 -7.14 23.26
C ASN A 209 21.55 -6.46 22.00
N HIS A 210 21.27 -5.17 22.15
CA HIS A 210 20.79 -4.33 21.06
C HIS A 210 21.88 -3.40 20.53
N ASP A 211 23.04 -3.33 21.20
CA ASP A 211 24.16 -2.52 20.77
C ASP A 211 25.22 -3.44 20.13
N GLU A 212 25.41 -3.25 18.83
CA GLU A 212 26.37 -3.97 18.02
C GLU A 212 27.50 -3.02 17.63
N GLN A 213 28.74 -3.48 17.82
CA GLN A 213 29.93 -2.74 17.44
C GLN A 213 30.59 -3.45 16.26
N ILE A 214 30.91 -2.66 15.24
CA ILE A 214 31.47 -3.13 13.99
C ILE A 214 32.82 -2.46 13.77
N SER A 215 33.87 -3.25 13.68
CA SER A 215 35.19 -2.78 13.32
C SER A 215 35.32 -2.66 11.81
N LEU A 216 35.73 -1.48 11.34
CA LEU A 216 36.06 -1.20 9.95
C LEU A 216 37.57 -1.10 9.81
N LYS A 217 38.09 -1.59 8.68
CA LYS A 217 39.52 -1.55 8.40
C LYS A 217 39.85 -0.32 7.58
N ALA A 218 40.82 0.46 8.04
CA ALA A 218 41.31 1.62 7.31
C ALA A 218 41.83 1.23 5.91
N ASP A 219 41.50 2.06 4.93
CA ASP A 219 42.07 2.00 3.59
C ASP A 219 43.34 2.87 3.57
N TYR A 220 44.48 2.23 3.81
CA TYR A 220 45.76 2.94 3.87
C TYR A 220 46.16 3.57 2.54
N TYR A 221 45.70 3.05 1.40
CA TYR A 221 46.01 3.68 0.11
C TYR A 221 45.17 4.95 -0.10
N ALA A 222 43.89 4.93 0.28
CA ALA A 222 43.06 6.14 0.31
C ALA A 222 43.65 7.19 1.25
N LEU A 223 44.06 6.79 2.46
CA LEU A 223 44.72 7.69 3.42
C LEU A 223 46.04 8.25 2.87
N MET A 224 46.87 7.41 2.23
CA MET A 224 48.13 7.83 1.62
C MET A 224 47.91 8.87 0.51
N ILE A 225 46.92 8.66 -0.35
CA ILE A 225 46.56 9.61 -1.42
C ILE A 225 46.09 10.94 -0.82
N SER A 226 45.22 10.89 0.19
CA SER A 226 44.76 12.09 0.91
C SER A 226 45.94 12.85 1.52
N TYR A 227 46.83 12.15 2.20
CA TYR A 227 48.02 12.72 2.82
C TYR A 227 48.94 13.38 1.79
N PHE A 228 49.17 12.74 0.62
CA PHE A 228 49.97 13.34 -0.45
C PHE A 228 49.34 14.59 -1.05
N SER A 229 48.00 14.69 -1.06
CA SER A 229 47.30 15.88 -1.55
C SER A 229 47.39 17.10 -0.62
N GLU A 230 47.71 16.89 0.66
CA GLU A 230 47.76 17.96 1.67
C GLU A 230 49.19 18.40 2.00
N SER A 231 50.20 17.60 1.65
CA SER A 231 51.57 17.81 2.11
C SER A 231 52.49 18.37 1.01
N ASP A 232 53.09 19.52 1.28
CA ASP A 232 54.14 20.15 0.47
C ASP A 232 55.48 19.46 0.76
N VAL A 233 55.91 18.53 -0.11
CA VAL A 233 57.13 17.73 0.14
C VAL A 233 57.99 17.65 -1.11
N ASN A 234 59.27 17.95 -0.92
CA ASN A 234 60.32 17.98 -1.93
C ASN A 234 60.68 16.60 -2.54
N SER A 235 60.18 15.49 -1.99
CA SER A 235 60.47 14.11 -2.42
C SER A 235 59.42 13.56 -3.40
N TRP A 236 59.16 14.31 -4.48
CA TRP A 236 58.11 13.98 -5.44
C TRP A 236 58.37 12.66 -6.19
N GLU A 237 59.63 12.28 -6.42
CA GLU A 237 59.99 11.03 -7.12
C GLU A 237 59.52 9.80 -6.34
N LYS A 238 59.75 9.77 -5.03
CA LYS A 238 59.34 8.66 -4.16
C LYS A 238 57.81 8.52 -4.10
N ARG A 239 57.09 9.65 -4.07
CA ARG A 239 55.62 9.65 -4.11
C ARG A 239 55.11 9.09 -5.42
N ARG A 240 55.74 9.48 -6.53
CA ARG A 240 55.39 8.99 -7.87
C ARG A 240 55.53 7.48 -7.96
N GLU A 241 56.61 6.93 -7.42
CA GLU A 241 56.85 5.48 -7.35
C GLU A 241 55.79 4.77 -6.48
N GLN A 242 55.52 5.29 -5.28
CA GLN A 242 54.52 4.71 -4.37
C GLN A 242 53.11 4.71 -4.99
N LEU A 243 52.68 5.83 -5.57
CA LEU A 243 51.40 5.93 -6.27
C LEU A 243 51.32 4.98 -7.47
N SER A 244 52.42 4.86 -8.23
CA SER A 244 52.49 3.93 -9.36
C SER A 244 52.37 2.47 -8.91
N GLY A 245 52.90 2.13 -7.74
CA GLY A 245 52.80 0.79 -7.16
C GLY A 245 51.38 0.40 -6.74
N ILE A 246 50.60 1.36 -6.23
CA ILE A 246 49.27 1.09 -5.68
C ILE A 246 48.12 1.21 -6.70
N LEU A 247 48.32 1.92 -7.82
CA LEU A 247 47.30 2.11 -8.87
C LEU A 247 47.43 1.04 -9.97
N SER A 248 46.30 0.48 -10.42
CA SER A 248 46.26 -0.42 -11.58
C SER A 248 46.56 0.35 -12.88
N GLU A 249 47.09 -0.33 -13.89
CA GLU A 249 47.46 0.33 -15.16
C GLU A 249 46.26 0.93 -15.89
N ASP A 250 45.09 0.32 -15.72
CA ASP A 250 43.80 0.73 -16.27
C ASP A 250 42.95 1.55 -15.28
N ALA A 251 43.56 2.11 -14.23
CA ALA A 251 42.82 2.81 -13.19
C ALA A 251 42.07 4.04 -13.74
N ILE A 252 40.82 4.19 -13.32
CA ILE A 252 39.95 5.32 -13.66
C ILE A 252 39.65 6.14 -12.40
N ILE A 253 40.07 7.40 -12.42
CA ILE A 253 39.94 8.31 -11.28
C ILE A 253 38.86 9.35 -11.61
N TYR A 254 37.80 9.38 -10.82
CA TYR A 254 36.64 10.26 -10.96
C TYR A 254 36.70 11.39 -9.94
N GLN A 255 36.75 12.63 -10.43
CA GLN A 255 36.56 13.82 -9.61
C GLN A 255 35.10 14.25 -9.67
N PHE A 256 34.40 14.15 -8.55
CA PHE A 256 33.05 14.68 -8.42
C PHE A 256 33.07 16.20 -8.36
N PRO A 257 32.12 16.86 -9.05
CA PRO A 257 31.99 18.30 -8.99
C PRO A 257 31.54 18.73 -7.60
N ASP A 258 32.09 19.82 -7.10
CA ASP A 258 31.49 20.51 -5.97
C ASP A 258 30.25 21.29 -6.46
N LYS A 259 29.15 21.17 -5.72
CA LYS A 259 27.89 21.87 -6.01
C LYS A 259 28.06 23.39 -5.96
N SER A 260 29.08 23.87 -5.24
CA SER A 260 29.36 25.30 -5.06
C SER A 260 30.10 25.93 -6.24
N THR A 261 30.99 25.20 -6.92
CA THR A 261 32.00 25.79 -7.82
C THR A 261 31.65 25.69 -9.31
N GLY A 262 30.64 24.88 -9.68
CA GLY A 262 30.22 24.72 -11.08
C GLY A 262 31.24 24.01 -12.00
N ASN A 263 32.31 23.47 -11.45
CA ASN A 263 33.29 22.69 -12.21
C ASN A 263 32.63 21.40 -12.74
N GLY A 264 32.96 21.00 -13.97
CA GLY A 264 32.47 19.76 -14.58
C GLY A 264 33.07 18.51 -13.93
N LEU A 265 32.45 17.35 -14.18
CA LEU A 265 33.02 16.04 -13.86
C LEU A 265 34.37 15.90 -14.59
N ALA A 266 35.44 15.57 -13.86
CA ALA A 266 36.74 15.26 -14.46
C ALA A 266 37.10 13.78 -14.29
N LEU A 267 37.73 13.22 -15.32
CA LEU A 267 38.24 11.85 -15.36
C LEU A 267 39.73 11.91 -15.59
N TYR A 268 40.48 11.13 -14.82
CA TYR A 268 41.92 10.97 -14.99
C TYR A 268 42.25 9.49 -15.15
N ASN A 269 43.23 9.20 -16.01
CA ASN A 269 43.91 7.91 -15.97
C ASN A 269 45.01 7.89 -14.89
N LYS A 270 45.60 6.72 -14.63
CA LYS A 270 46.69 6.53 -13.67
C LYS A 270 47.78 7.62 -13.78
N GLN A 271 48.29 7.86 -14.98
CA GLN A 271 49.44 8.74 -15.20
C GLN A 271 49.06 10.21 -14.96
N GLU A 272 47.93 10.65 -15.51
CA GLU A 272 47.41 12.00 -15.31
C GLU A 272 47.15 12.31 -13.84
N PHE A 273 46.58 11.35 -13.11
CA PHE A 273 46.31 11.51 -11.68
C PHE A 273 47.61 11.62 -10.87
N ILE A 274 48.57 10.73 -11.12
CA ILE A 274 49.89 10.76 -10.46
C ILE A 274 50.59 12.09 -10.74
N ASP A 275 50.62 12.52 -12.00
CA ASP A 275 51.29 13.75 -12.40
C ASP A 275 50.62 14.96 -11.74
N LYS A 276 49.28 15.00 -11.70
CA LYS A 276 48.56 16.06 -10.99
C LYS A 276 48.77 16.05 -9.48
N LEU A 277 48.87 14.89 -8.84
CA LEU A 277 49.06 14.81 -7.38
C LEU A 277 50.50 15.15 -6.97
N THR A 278 51.46 15.02 -7.88
CA THR A 278 52.89 15.23 -7.61
C THR A 278 53.44 16.55 -8.16
N MET A 279 52.68 17.27 -9.00
CA MET A 279 53.11 18.55 -9.57
C MET A 279 53.16 19.70 -8.55
N PRO A 280 54.31 20.39 -8.38
CA PRO A 280 54.47 21.44 -7.37
C PRO A 280 53.64 22.72 -7.57
N SER A 281 53.31 23.08 -8.82
CA SER A 281 52.84 24.44 -9.15
C SER A 281 51.36 24.55 -9.55
N SER A 282 50.65 23.43 -9.77
CA SER A 282 49.23 23.41 -10.18
C SER A 282 48.56 22.04 -9.95
N GLY A 283 49.02 21.32 -8.93
CA GLY A 283 48.56 19.97 -8.62
C GLY A 283 47.18 19.90 -7.98
N LEU A 284 46.62 18.69 -7.92
CA LEU A 284 45.42 18.42 -7.12
C LEU A 284 45.80 18.51 -5.63
N GLN A 285 45.11 19.38 -4.89
CA GLN A 285 45.32 19.57 -3.46
C GLN A 285 44.02 19.38 -2.68
N LYS A 286 44.14 19.11 -1.37
CA LYS A 286 42.99 18.98 -0.45
C LYS A 286 41.94 17.98 -0.97
N ILE A 287 42.39 16.82 -1.42
CA ILE A 287 41.51 15.78 -1.92
C ILE A 287 40.77 15.12 -0.75
N GLU A 288 39.48 14.87 -0.91
CA GLU A 288 38.69 13.99 -0.05
C GLU A 288 38.30 12.74 -0.85
N ILE A 289 38.76 11.57 -0.39
CA ILE A 289 38.45 10.28 -1.02
C ILE A 289 37.07 9.82 -0.57
N LEU A 290 36.22 9.49 -1.54
CA LEU A 290 34.85 9.04 -1.31
C LEU A 290 34.70 7.52 -1.43
N ASP A 291 35.43 6.89 -2.37
CA ASP A 291 35.37 5.44 -2.64
C ASP A 291 36.63 5.00 -3.39
N CYS A 292 37.15 3.82 -3.06
CA CYS A 292 38.22 3.13 -3.76
C CYS A 292 37.78 1.71 -4.10
N ARG A 293 38.06 1.26 -5.33
CA ARG A 293 37.82 -0.15 -5.72
C ARG A 293 39.11 -0.81 -6.16
N TYR A 294 39.18 -2.10 -5.89
CA TYR A 294 40.41 -2.88 -6.01
C TYR A 294 40.26 -4.00 -7.02
N VAL A 295 41.32 -4.20 -7.81
CA VAL A 295 41.53 -5.38 -8.67
C VAL A 295 42.96 -5.82 -8.43
N ASP A 296 43.16 -7.10 -8.09
CA ASP A 296 44.47 -7.71 -7.82
C ASP A 296 45.31 -6.93 -6.78
N GLY A 297 44.66 -6.41 -5.74
CA GLY A 297 45.31 -5.66 -4.66
C GLY A 297 45.75 -4.24 -5.03
N LYS A 298 45.46 -3.77 -6.25
CA LYS A 298 45.70 -2.40 -6.70
C LYS A 298 44.39 -1.63 -6.86
N ILE A 299 44.44 -0.32 -6.69
CA ILE A 299 43.28 0.55 -6.90
C ILE A 299 43.02 0.68 -8.40
N SER A 300 41.82 0.27 -8.82
CA SER A 300 41.32 0.38 -10.19
C SER A 300 40.35 1.54 -10.38
N ILE A 301 39.65 1.95 -9.32
CA ILE A 301 38.75 3.11 -9.37
C ILE A 301 38.96 3.95 -8.12
N ILE A 302 39.11 5.26 -8.32
CA ILE A 302 39.07 6.26 -7.25
C ILE A 302 37.89 7.18 -7.52
N ARG A 303 37.13 7.51 -6.48
CA ARG A 303 36.16 8.60 -6.49
C ARG A 303 36.58 9.60 -5.44
N PHE A 304 36.72 10.85 -5.83
CA PHE A 304 37.15 11.90 -4.92
C PHE A 304 36.47 13.23 -5.23
N ARG A 305 36.56 14.17 -4.29
CA ARG A 305 36.23 15.58 -4.51
C ARG A 305 37.34 16.46 -3.93
N ILE A 306 37.40 17.71 -4.36
CA ILE A 306 38.29 18.70 -3.72
C ILE A 306 37.51 19.31 -2.55
N LYS A 307 38.10 19.34 -1.35
CA LYS A 307 37.50 20.04 -0.21
C LYS A 307 37.43 21.53 -0.57
N GLY A 308 36.23 22.09 -0.61
CA GLY A 308 36.06 23.54 -0.68
C GLY A 308 36.71 24.19 0.53
N ASP A 309 37.24 25.41 0.37
CA ASP A 309 37.62 26.20 1.53
C ASP A 309 36.34 26.44 2.36
N MET A 310 36.29 25.88 3.57
CA MET A 310 35.26 26.25 4.54
C MET A 310 35.50 27.72 4.88
N GLU A 311 34.61 28.61 4.43
CA GLU A 311 34.45 29.95 5.00
C GLU A 311 34.05 29.86 6.48
#